data_AF-A0AAW3BHT7-F1
#
_entry.id   AF-A0AAW3BHT7-F1
#
_cell.length_a   1.000
_cell.length_b   1.000
_cell.length_c   1.000
_cell.angle_alpha   90.00
_cell.angle_beta   90.00
_cell.angle_gamma   90.00
#
_symmetry.space_group_name_H-M   'P 1'
#
loop_
_entity.id
_entity.type
_entity.pdbx_description
1 polymer ?
#
loop_
_entity_poly.entity_id
_entity_poly.type
_entity_poly.pdbx_seq_one_letter_code
_entity_poly.pdbx_strand_id
1 'polypeptide(L)'
;MEAVEYSTLTAEQRLSPGEEENLVQRLYYRQMQLAAQREEERRATLERARAQTQKHISKEEEGHLVSRMYDQQVERFANSKAERDRKMEEEVHKNDKKMEPSEIDDQVRRMYEEERKKSRMRREALNSRYLLTAEPKKIGKKELKGCVDRLSHVDWEKRDEELFKKYVYPYDPKTTRISRDEEQAMADRLSTTKGTG
;
A
#
# COMPACT_ATOMS: atom_id res chain seq x y z
N MET A 1 56.66 -30.34 -84.48
CA MET A 1 55.66 -29.38 -85.02
C MET A 1 54.43 -30.19 -85.38
N GLU A 2 53.55 -30.50 -84.42
CA GLU A 2 52.44 -31.47 -84.61
C GLU A 2 51.07 -30.90 -84.18
N ALA A 3 50.98 -29.60 -83.88
CA ALA A 3 49.74 -28.95 -83.46
C ALA A 3 48.91 -28.37 -84.63
N VAL A 4 49.44 -28.38 -85.86
CA VAL A 4 48.78 -27.76 -87.03
C VAL A 4 47.93 -28.76 -87.81
N GLU A 5 48.29 -30.05 -87.79
CA GLU A 5 47.61 -31.08 -88.61
C GLU A 5 46.28 -31.57 -88.02
N TYR A 6 46.06 -31.43 -86.71
CA TYR A 6 44.75 -31.71 -86.10
C TYR A 6 43.72 -30.58 -86.30
N SER A 7 44.16 -29.39 -86.72
CA SER A 7 43.26 -28.25 -86.92
C SER A 7 42.57 -28.23 -88.29
N THR A 8 43.14 -28.93 -89.28
CA THR A 8 42.64 -28.95 -90.66
C THR A 8 41.66 -30.11 -90.92
N LEU A 9 41.64 -31.16 -90.09
CA LEU A 9 40.70 -32.27 -90.21
C LEU A 9 39.29 -31.96 -89.66
N THR A 10 39.14 -30.87 -88.92
CA THR A 10 37.84 -30.42 -88.36
C THR A 10 37.16 -29.34 -89.21
N ALA A 11 37.78 -28.86 -90.29
CA ALA A 11 37.35 -27.63 -90.95
C ALA A 11 36.34 -27.79 -92.10
N GLU A 12 36.14 -28.97 -92.70
CA GLU A 12 35.32 -29.09 -93.93
C GLU A 12 34.49 -30.39 -94.03
N GLN A 13 33.66 -30.67 -93.03
CA GLN A 13 32.37 -31.34 -93.26
C GLN A 13 31.25 -30.35 -92.91
N ARG A 14 31.06 -29.36 -93.79
CA ARG A 14 29.86 -28.52 -93.74
C ARG A 14 28.72 -29.34 -94.31
N LEU A 15 27.77 -29.71 -93.46
CA LEU A 15 26.57 -30.43 -93.85
C LEU A 15 25.78 -29.58 -94.87
N SER A 16 25.13 -30.24 -95.82
CA SER A 16 24.18 -29.56 -96.69
C SER A 16 23.00 -29.03 -95.85
N PRO A 17 22.37 -27.88 -96.20
CA PRO A 17 21.24 -27.34 -95.43
C PRO A 17 20.13 -28.36 -95.12
N GLY A 18 19.85 -29.29 -96.05
CA GLY A 18 18.87 -30.37 -95.82
C GLY A 18 19.36 -31.47 -94.86
N GLU A 19 20.66 -31.71 -94.76
CA GLU A 19 21.25 -32.64 -93.79
C GLU A 19 21.31 -32.02 -92.39
N GLU A 20 21.53 -30.70 -92.30
CA GLU A 20 21.42 -29.92 -91.07
C GLU A 20 19.99 -29.97 -90.51
N GLU A 21 18.98 -29.72 -91.34
CA GLU A 21 17.58 -29.80 -90.95
C GLU A 21 17.19 -31.19 -90.42
N ASN A 22 17.61 -32.25 -91.11
CA ASN A 22 17.37 -33.64 -90.69
C ASN A 22 18.09 -33.98 -89.37
N LEU A 23 19.32 -33.49 -89.18
CA LEU A 23 20.06 -33.66 -87.93
C LEU A 23 19.38 -32.94 -86.77
N VAL A 24 18.92 -31.69 -86.99
CA VAL A 24 18.18 -30.90 -86.00
C VAL A 24 16.88 -31.60 -85.61
N GLN A 25 16.10 -32.10 -86.58
CA GLN A 25 14.89 -32.85 -86.28
C GLN A 25 15.17 -34.10 -85.44
N ARG A 26 16.20 -34.89 -85.80
CA ARG A 26 16.59 -36.09 -85.04
C ARG A 26 17.04 -35.75 -83.61
N LEU A 27 17.82 -34.67 -83.45
CA LEU A 27 18.25 -34.20 -82.13
C LEU A 27 17.08 -33.68 -81.29
N TYR A 28 16.14 -32.97 -81.91
CA TYR A 28 14.91 -32.51 -81.27
C TYR A 28 14.07 -33.67 -80.73
N TYR A 29 13.78 -34.68 -81.58
CA TYR A 29 13.02 -35.86 -81.14
C TYR A 29 13.77 -36.67 -80.08
N ARG A 30 15.10 -36.79 -80.19
CA ARG A 30 15.93 -37.43 -79.16
C ARG A 30 15.87 -36.67 -77.84
N GLN A 31 15.92 -35.35 -77.87
CA GLN A 31 15.79 -34.51 -76.68
C GLN A 31 14.41 -34.64 -76.04
N MET A 32 13.35 -34.68 -76.85
CA MET A 32 11.98 -34.92 -76.39
C MET A 32 11.83 -36.29 -75.71
N GLN A 33 12.41 -37.34 -76.28
CA GLN A 33 12.40 -38.69 -75.68
C GLN A 33 13.16 -38.71 -74.34
N LEU A 34 14.33 -38.08 -74.27
CA LEU A 34 15.10 -37.98 -73.01
C LEU A 34 14.34 -37.16 -71.96
N ALA A 35 13.64 -36.10 -72.36
CA ALA A 35 12.80 -35.31 -71.46
C ALA A 35 11.62 -36.14 -70.94
N ALA A 36 10.95 -36.90 -71.81
CA ALA A 36 9.85 -37.79 -71.43
C ALA A 36 10.31 -38.87 -70.44
N GLN A 37 11.46 -39.50 -70.68
CA GLN A 37 12.05 -40.50 -69.76
C GLN A 37 12.37 -39.91 -68.39
N ARG A 38 12.99 -38.73 -68.32
CA ARG A 38 13.24 -38.04 -67.04
C ARG A 38 11.95 -37.69 -66.30
N GLU A 39 10.91 -37.30 -67.04
CA GLU A 39 9.64 -36.98 -66.43
C GLU A 39 8.91 -38.23 -65.91
N GLU A 40 9.02 -39.36 -66.61
CA GLU A 40 8.51 -40.65 -66.16
C GLU A 40 9.25 -41.14 -64.90
N GLU A 41 10.58 -41.04 -64.86
CA GLU A 41 11.38 -41.35 -63.67
C GLU A 41 11.01 -40.44 -62.48
N ARG A 42 10.79 -39.14 -62.73
CA ARG A 42 10.31 -38.20 -61.71
C ARG A 42 8.92 -38.57 -61.20
N ARG A 43 8.00 -38.99 -62.08
CA ARG A 43 6.66 -39.44 -61.68
C ARG A 43 6.75 -40.73 -60.85
N ALA A 44 7.54 -41.71 -61.29
CA ALA A 44 7.73 -42.97 -60.58
C ALA A 44 8.37 -42.78 -59.20
N THR A 45 9.33 -41.88 -59.06
CA THR A 45 9.93 -41.54 -57.75
C THR A 45 8.95 -40.86 -56.82
N LEU A 46 8.12 -39.94 -57.34
CA LEU A 46 7.05 -39.30 -56.56
C LEU A 46 5.96 -40.29 -56.14
N GLU A 47 5.59 -41.24 -56.99
CA GLU A 47 4.62 -42.29 -56.64
C GLU A 47 5.16 -43.23 -55.57
N ARG A 48 6.43 -43.65 -55.67
CA ARG A 48 7.08 -44.44 -54.60
C ARG A 48 7.13 -43.68 -53.28
N ALA A 49 7.46 -42.38 -53.31
CA ALA A 49 7.46 -41.54 -52.11
C ALA A 49 6.06 -41.41 -51.50
N ARG A 50 5.03 -41.21 -52.35
CA ARG A 50 3.62 -41.16 -51.91
C ARG A 50 3.19 -42.48 -51.26
N ALA A 51 3.52 -43.61 -51.87
CA ALA A 51 3.20 -44.93 -51.33
C ALA A 51 3.91 -45.17 -49.98
N GLN A 52 5.14 -44.68 -49.81
CA GLN A 52 5.84 -44.75 -48.52
C GLN A 52 5.22 -43.86 -47.45
N THR A 53 4.62 -42.73 -47.83
CA THR A 53 3.88 -41.84 -46.90
C THR A 53 2.47 -42.31 -46.60
N GLN A 54 1.86 -43.11 -47.48
CA GLN A 54 0.53 -43.74 -47.28
C GLN A 54 0.62 -45.00 -46.42
N LYS A 55 1.44 -45.00 -45.36
CA LYS A 55 1.33 -46.04 -44.35
C LYS A 55 0.03 -45.82 -43.59
N HIS A 56 -0.83 -46.82 -43.62
CA HIS A 56 -2.06 -46.82 -42.82
C HIS A 56 -1.65 -46.89 -41.35
N ILE A 57 -1.94 -45.82 -40.60
CA ILE A 57 -1.69 -45.75 -39.16
C ILE A 57 -2.72 -46.67 -38.48
N SER A 58 -2.29 -47.50 -37.54
CA SER A 58 -3.25 -48.31 -36.77
C SER A 58 -4.03 -47.44 -35.78
N LYS A 59 -5.24 -47.84 -35.38
CA LYS A 59 -6.02 -47.08 -34.38
C LYS A 59 -5.29 -46.91 -33.05
N GLU A 60 -4.41 -47.85 -32.68
CA GLU A 60 -3.59 -47.75 -31.46
C GLU A 60 -2.50 -46.68 -31.61
N GLU A 61 -1.84 -46.63 -32.77
CA GLU A 61 -0.84 -45.60 -33.09
C GLU A 61 -1.49 -44.20 -33.17
N GLU A 62 -2.70 -44.10 -33.72
CA GLU A 62 -3.48 -42.85 -33.69
C GLU A 62 -3.79 -42.44 -32.24
N GLY A 63 -4.22 -43.38 -31.39
CA GLY A 63 -4.46 -43.12 -29.97
C GLY A 63 -3.22 -42.65 -29.21
N HIS A 64 -2.05 -43.26 -29.49
CA HIS A 64 -0.77 -42.80 -28.94
C HIS A 64 -0.37 -41.42 -29.45
N LEU A 65 -0.59 -41.13 -30.73
CA LEU A 65 -0.30 -39.83 -31.31
C LEU A 65 -1.16 -38.72 -30.68
N VAL A 66 -2.47 -38.98 -30.52
CA VAL A 66 -3.41 -38.07 -29.86
C VAL A 66 -3.00 -37.82 -28.41
N SER A 67 -2.67 -38.88 -27.66
CA SER A 67 -2.22 -38.75 -26.27
C SER A 67 -0.96 -37.90 -26.17
N ARG A 68 0.04 -38.16 -27.00
CA ARG A 68 1.28 -37.37 -27.06
C ARG A 68 1.01 -35.90 -27.41
N MET A 69 0.13 -35.64 -28.39
CA MET A 69 -0.25 -34.28 -28.78
C MET A 69 -0.94 -33.55 -27.62
N TYR A 70 -1.82 -34.23 -26.90
CA TYR A 70 -2.49 -33.70 -25.72
C TYR A 70 -1.49 -33.35 -24.62
N ASP A 71 -0.61 -34.29 -24.26
CA ASP A 71 0.43 -34.08 -23.24
C ASP A 71 1.32 -32.88 -23.61
N GLN A 72 1.72 -32.79 -24.88
CA GLN A 72 2.52 -31.67 -25.36
C GLN A 72 1.76 -30.33 -25.29
N GLN A 73 0.44 -30.31 -25.52
CA GLN A 73 -0.37 -29.11 -25.34
C GLN A 73 -0.48 -28.71 -23.87
N VAL A 74 -0.66 -29.68 -22.97
CA VAL A 74 -0.69 -29.44 -21.52
C VAL A 74 0.64 -28.87 -21.04
N GLU A 75 1.77 -29.44 -21.47
CA GLU A 75 3.10 -28.92 -21.14
C GLU A 75 3.31 -27.49 -21.68
N ARG A 76 2.93 -27.22 -22.93
CA ARG A 76 3.02 -25.86 -23.51
C ARG A 76 2.18 -24.87 -22.72
N PHE A 77 0.99 -25.27 -22.29
CA PHE A 77 0.12 -24.42 -21.49
C PHE A 77 0.73 -24.15 -20.11
N ALA A 78 1.24 -25.18 -19.44
CA ALA A 78 1.92 -25.05 -18.15
C ALA A 78 3.14 -24.11 -18.25
N ASN A 79 3.99 -24.31 -19.25
CA ASN A 79 5.16 -23.47 -19.50
C ASN A 79 4.76 -22.02 -19.81
N SER A 80 3.73 -21.81 -20.64
CA SER A 80 3.24 -20.47 -20.95
C SER A 80 2.67 -19.75 -19.73
N LYS A 81 2.02 -20.49 -18.83
CA LYS A 81 1.53 -19.95 -17.55
C LYS A 81 2.71 -19.56 -16.65
N ALA A 82 3.67 -20.45 -16.45
CA ALA A 82 4.85 -20.20 -15.63
C ALA A 82 5.65 -18.98 -16.14
N GLU A 83 5.82 -18.83 -17.45
CA GLU A 83 6.46 -17.66 -18.07
C GLU A 83 5.69 -16.36 -17.81
N ARG A 84 4.35 -16.40 -17.84
CA ARG A 84 3.52 -15.23 -17.52
C ARG A 84 3.63 -14.84 -16.06
N ASP A 85 3.58 -15.82 -15.16
CA ASP A 85 3.69 -15.61 -13.72
C ASP A 85 5.07 -15.02 -13.39
N ARG A 86 6.15 -15.59 -13.97
CA ARG A 86 7.51 -15.05 -13.85
C ARG A 86 7.64 -13.61 -14.35
N LYS A 87 7.08 -13.30 -15.52
CA LYS A 87 7.08 -11.92 -16.05
C LYS A 87 6.31 -10.95 -15.16
N MET A 88 5.22 -11.41 -14.54
CA MET A 88 4.45 -10.61 -13.61
C MET A 88 5.30 -10.30 -12.36
N GLU A 89 5.94 -11.31 -11.77
CA GLU A 89 6.85 -11.11 -10.62
C GLU A 89 8.01 -10.17 -10.98
N GLU A 90 8.63 -10.36 -12.15
CA GLU A 90 9.70 -9.48 -12.63
C GLU A 90 9.23 -8.03 -12.82
N GLU A 91 8.02 -7.79 -13.34
CA GLU A 91 7.46 -6.43 -13.46
C GLU A 91 7.06 -5.83 -12.11
N VAL A 92 6.51 -6.63 -11.19
CA VAL A 92 6.19 -6.18 -9.82
C VAL A 92 7.46 -5.72 -9.10
N HIS A 93 8.53 -6.50 -9.22
CA HIS A 93 9.80 -6.25 -8.54
C HIS A 93 10.79 -5.39 -9.34
N LYS A 94 10.41 -4.96 -10.56
CA LYS A 94 11.28 -4.18 -11.46
C LYS A 94 11.75 -2.86 -10.85
N ASN A 95 10.87 -2.25 -10.07
CA ASN A 95 11.12 -0.96 -9.41
C ASN A 95 11.44 -1.12 -7.92
N ASP A 96 11.53 -2.35 -7.42
CA ASP A 96 11.90 -2.59 -6.03
C ASP A 96 13.36 -2.18 -5.86
N LYS A 97 13.55 -1.03 -5.22
CA LYS A 97 14.86 -0.61 -4.76
C LYS A 97 15.31 -1.59 -3.68
N LYS A 98 16.28 -2.44 -4.04
CA LYS A 98 17.05 -3.21 -3.07
C LYS A 98 17.92 -2.21 -2.31
N MET A 99 17.46 -1.82 -1.13
CA MET A 99 18.25 -1.00 -0.21
C MET A 99 19.15 -1.90 0.61
N GLU A 100 20.36 -1.45 0.86
CA GLU A 100 21.28 -2.17 1.73
C GLU A 100 20.73 -2.16 3.18
N PRO A 101 20.97 -3.22 3.98
CA PRO A 101 20.50 -3.28 5.36
C PRO A 101 20.91 -2.05 6.19
N SER A 102 22.11 -1.51 5.92
CA SER A 102 22.59 -0.29 6.57
C SER A 102 21.74 0.95 6.24
N GLU A 103 21.22 1.07 5.03
CA GLU A 103 20.38 2.20 4.62
C GLU A 103 19.00 2.13 5.28
N ILE A 104 18.47 0.91 5.44
CA ILE A 104 17.22 0.64 6.16
C ILE A 104 17.38 1.04 7.63
N ASP A 105 18.47 0.62 8.27
CA ASP A 105 18.75 0.96 9.67
C ASP A 105 18.89 2.47 9.89
N ASP A 106 19.56 3.16 8.97
CA ASP A 106 19.67 4.62 9.00
C ASP A 106 18.30 5.30 8.82
N GLN A 107 17.46 4.80 7.92
CA GLN A 107 16.13 5.35 7.71
C GLN A 107 15.22 5.15 8.93
N VAL A 108 15.26 3.95 9.53
CA VAL A 108 14.53 3.64 10.76
C VAL A 108 14.99 4.54 11.90
N ARG A 109 16.31 4.73 12.05
CA ARG A 109 16.87 5.64 13.06
C ARG A 109 16.38 7.07 12.88
N ARG A 110 16.41 7.59 11.63
CA ARG A 110 15.89 8.94 11.33
C ARG A 110 14.42 9.08 11.68
N MET A 111 13.58 8.14 11.26
CA MET A 111 12.14 8.16 11.60
C MET A 111 11.93 8.15 13.12
N TYR A 112 12.66 7.28 13.83
CA TYR A 112 12.54 7.19 15.28
C TYR A 112 12.95 8.50 15.97
N GLU A 113 14.06 9.11 15.55
CA GLU A 113 14.51 10.39 16.09
C GLU A 113 13.54 11.53 15.80
N GLU A 114 13.00 11.60 14.59
CA GLU A 114 11.97 12.56 14.21
C GLU A 114 10.71 12.42 15.05
N GLU A 115 10.22 11.19 15.25
CA GLU A 115 9.03 10.95 16.05
C GLU A 115 9.28 11.26 17.53
N ARG A 116 10.50 10.98 18.02
CA ARG A 116 10.92 11.36 19.37
C ARG A 116 10.96 12.88 19.54
N LYS A 117 11.45 13.63 18.54
CA LYS A 117 11.43 15.10 18.53
C LYS A 117 9.99 15.64 18.52
N LYS A 118 9.12 15.12 17.64
CA LYS A 118 7.70 15.48 17.60
C LYS A 118 6.99 15.20 18.93
N SER A 119 7.30 14.07 19.56
CA SER A 119 6.75 13.70 20.87
C SER A 119 7.20 14.66 21.97
N ARG A 120 8.49 15.04 22.00
CA ARG A 120 8.99 16.07 22.93
C ARG A 120 8.31 17.41 22.74
N MET A 121 8.22 17.91 21.51
CA MET A 121 7.56 19.18 21.25
C MET A 121 6.07 19.16 21.63
N ARG A 122 5.37 18.05 21.37
CA ARG A 122 3.97 17.87 21.81
C ARG A 122 3.85 17.91 23.33
N ARG A 123 4.76 17.24 24.06
CA ARG A 123 4.79 17.27 25.53
C ARG A 123 5.12 18.66 26.07
N GLU A 124 6.09 19.34 25.48
CA GLU A 124 6.46 20.71 25.85
C GLU A 124 5.29 21.68 25.62
N ALA A 125 4.61 21.58 24.48
CA ALA A 125 3.42 22.38 24.19
C ALA A 125 2.27 22.12 25.18
N LEU A 126 2.04 20.84 25.53
CA LEU A 126 1.06 20.47 26.55
C LEU A 126 1.46 20.99 27.94
N ASN A 127 2.73 20.86 28.31
CA ASN A 127 3.25 21.39 29.56
C ASN A 127 3.05 22.90 29.63
N SER A 128 3.42 23.66 28.60
CA SER A 128 3.19 25.11 28.57
C SER A 128 1.71 25.50 28.64
N ARG A 129 0.80 24.66 28.12
CA ARG A 129 -0.64 24.94 28.12
C ARG A 129 -1.32 24.63 29.45
N TYR A 130 -0.92 23.55 30.12
CA TYR A 130 -1.64 23.01 31.28
C TYR A 130 -0.85 23.10 32.58
N LEU A 131 0.47 23.06 32.52
CA LEU A 131 1.33 23.40 33.66
C LEU A 131 1.65 24.89 33.53
N LEU A 132 0.81 25.71 34.16
CA LEU A 132 1.25 27.02 34.58
C LEU A 132 2.41 26.81 35.56
N THR A 133 3.64 26.80 35.05
CA THR A 133 4.83 27.12 35.84
C THR A 133 4.74 28.59 36.22
N ALA A 134 3.70 28.96 36.97
CA ALA A 134 3.72 30.19 37.73
C ALA A 134 4.91 30.04 38.67
N GLU A 135 5.90 30.93 38.51
CA GLU A 135 7.00 30.99 39.46
C GLU A 135 6.41 30.96 40.87
N PRO A 136 6.97 30.16 41.80
CA PRO A 136 6.48 30.13 43.16
C PRO A 136 6.46 31.57 43.64
N LYS A 137 5.25 32.11 43.91
CA LYS A 137 5.09 33.50 44.33
C LYS A 137 6.01 33.70 45.52
N LYS A 138 7.13 34.41 45.32
CA LYS A 138 8.04 34.76 46.40
C LYS A 138 7.32 35.82 47.21
N ILE A 139 6.52 35.38 48.18
CA ILE A 139 5.83 36.27 49.12
C ILE A 139 6.92 37.14 49.76
N GLY A 140 6.78 38.46 49.62
CA GLY A 140 7.75 39.38 50.19
C GLY A 140 7.77 39.25 51.71
N LYS A 141 8.91 39.50 52.37
CA LYS A 141 9.02 39.40 53.85
C LYS A 141 7.93 40.19 54.58
N LYS A 142 7.49 41.32 54.01
CA LYS A 142 6.40 42.15 54.55
C LYS A 142 5.03 41.49 54.45
N GLU A 143 4.72 40.88 53.31
CA GLU A 143 3.45 40.17 53.10
C GLU A 143 3.38 38.90 53.94
N LEU A 144 4.50 38.18 54.05
CA LEU A 144 4.62 37.01 54.90
C LEU A 144 4.41 37.40 56.36
N LYS A 145 5.06 38.47 56.82
CA LYS A 145 4.86 39.00 58.18
C LYS A 145 3.40 39.41 58.41
N GLY A 146 2.76 40.11 57.47
CA GLY A 146 1.35 40.47 57.58
C GLY A 146 0.39 39.26 57.55
N CYS A 147 0.74 38.17 56.88
CA CYS A 147 0.00 36.91 56.98
C CYS A 147 0.21 36.23 58.34
N VAL A 148 1.45 36.16 58.82
CA VAL A 148 1.78 35.57 60.12
C VAL A 148 1.08 36.36 61.23
N ASP A 149 1.18 37.69 61.24
CA ASP A 149 0.53 38.55 62.23
C ASP A 149 -1.00 38.36 62.22
N ARG A 150 -1.60 38.24 61.04
CA ARG A 150 -3.04 37.92 60.88
C ARG A 150 -3.44 36.52 61.34
N LEU A 151 -2.50 35.57 61.40
CA LEU A 151 -2.78 34.20 61.87
C LEU A 151 -2.43 34.00 63.34
N SER A 152 -1.38 34.65 63.85
CA SER A 152 -0.84 34.44 65.19
C SER A 152 -1.40 35.39 66.24
N HIS A 153 -1.80 36.61 65.85
CA HIS A 153 -2.32 37.63 66.78
C HIS A 153 -3.83 37.82 66.64
N VAL A 154 -4.56 36.78 66.27
CA VAL A 154 -6.03 36.82 66.32
C VAL A 154 -6.45 36.63 67.77
N ASP A 155 -6.89 37.71 68.41
CA ASP A 155 -7.61 37.66 69.68
C ASP A 155 -8.97 36.97 69.44
N TRP A 156 -9.01 35.65 69.60
CA TRP A 156 -10.21 34.85 69.36
C TRP A 156 -11.39 35.29 70.21
N GLU A 157 -11.15 35.78 71.44
CA GLU A 157 -12.19 36.29 72.33
C GLU A 157 -12.90 37.52 71.74
N LYS A 158 -12.16 38.50 71.22
CA LYS A 158 -12.76 39.68 70.57
C LYS A 158 -13.51 39.31 69.30
N ARG A 159 -12.94 38.38 68.50
CA ARG A 159 -13.58 37.91 67.28
C ARG A 159 -14.87 37.15 67.57
N ASP A 160 -14.89 36.34 68.62
CA ASP A 160 -16.07 35.60 69.07
C ASP A 160 -17.13 36.57 69.58
N GLU A 161 -16.77 37.59 70.38
CA GLU A 161 -17.70 38.65 70.79
C GLU A 161 -18.31 39.40 69.60
N GLU A 162 -17.51 39.74 68.58
CA GLU A 162 -18.00 40.42 67.37
C GLU A 162 -18.97 39.53 66.58
N LEU A 163 -18.63 38.25 66.44
CA LEU A 163 -19.50 37.27 65.79
C LEU A 163 -20.79 37.07 66.59
N PHE A 164 -20.71 37.01 67.91
CA PHE A 164 -21.85 36.88 68.82
C PHE A 164 -22.76 38.12 68.75
N LYS A 165 -22.19 39.33 68.78
CA LYS A 165 -22.90 40.61 68.54
C LYS A 165 -23.60 40.65 67.19
N LYS A 166 -22.96 40.15 66.15
CA LYS A 166 -23.52 40.20 64.80
C LYS A 166 -24.62 39.16 64.57
N TYR A 167 -24.45 37.95 65.10
CA TYR A 167 -25.27 36.80 64.71
C TYR A 167 -26.18 36.26 65.82
N VAL A 168 -25.94 36.58 67.10
CA VAL A 168 -26.75 36.07 68.23
C VAL A 168 -27.62 37.17 68.82
N TYR A 169 -27.03 38.32 69.18
CA TYR A 169 -27.77 39.44 69.79
C TYR A 169 -29.04 39.91 69.04
N PRO A 170 -29.09 39.94 67.69
CA PRO A 170 -30.31 40.33 66.98
C PRO A 170 -31.49 39.38 67.21
N TYR A 171 -31.21 38.13 67.61
CA TYR A 171 -32.20 37.08 67.82
C TYR A 171 -32.48 36.80 69.30
N ASP A 172 -31.76 37.45 70.21
CA ASP A 172 -32.05 37.33 71.64
C ASP A 172 -33.36 38.06 72.00
N PRO A 173 -34.26 37.41 72.75
CA PRO A 173 -35.51 38.03 73.17
C PRO A 173 -35.21 39.22 74.08
N LYS A 174 -35.71 40.40 73.69
CA LYS A 174 -35.55 41.62 74.49
C LYS A 174 -36.14 41.41 75.88
N THR A 175 -35.31 41.47 76.92
CA THR A 175 -35.76 41.44 78.30
C THR A 175 -36.31 42.82 78.68
N THR A 176 -37.57 43.09 78.35
CA THR A 176 -38.26 44.26 78.91
C THR A 176 -38.59 43.97 80.36
N ARG A 177 -37.92 44.68 81.29
CA ARG A 177 -38.36 44.74 82.69
C ARG A 177 -39.56 45.67 82.72
N ILE A 178 -40.74 45.12 82.97
CA ILE A 178 -41.96 45.90 83.17
C ILE A 178 -41.77 46.69 84.46
N SER A 179 -42.02 47.99 84.42
CA SER A 179 -41.92 48.83 85.61
C SER A 179 -43.12 48.57 86.53
N ARG A 180 -42.95 48.76 87.84
CA ARG A 180 -43.99 48.48 88.83
C ARG A 180 -45.29 49.26 88.58
N ASP A 181 -45.17 50.47 88.05
CA ASP A 181 -46.32 51.32 87.71
C ASP A 181 -47.09 50.78 86.48
N GLU A 182 -46.38 50.19 85.51
CA GLU A 182 -47.00 49.51 84.36
C GLU A 182 -47.70 48.21 84.77
N GLU A 183 -47.11 47.46 85.72
CA GLU A 183 -47.77 46.29 86.31
C GLU A 183 -49.06 46.67 87.03
N GLN A 184 -49.05 47.75 87.81
CA GLN A 184 -50.23 48.26 88.50
C GLN A 184 -51.31 48.75 87.53
N ALA A 185 -50.93 49.49 86.49
CA ALA A 185 -51.86 49.93 85.45
C ALA A 185 -52.45 48.75 84.64
N MET A 186 -51.69 47.67 84.42
CA MET A 186 -52.20 46.44 83.80
C MET A 186 -53.12 45.67 84.75
N ALA A 187 -52.79 45.60 86.03
CA ALA A 187 -53.64 44.98 87.05
C ALA A 187 -54.98 45.74 87.20
N ASP A 188 -54.97 47.08 87.14
CA ASP A 188 -56.19 47.90 87.18
C ASP A 188 -57.05 47.73 85.92
N ARG A 189 -56.43 47.58 84.74
CA ARG A 189 -57.14 47.24 83.50
C ARG A 189 -57.74 45.83 83.52
N LEU A 190 -57.09 44.88 84.20
CA LEU A 190 -57.59 43.51 84.38
C LEU A 190 -58.58 43.36 85.55
N SER A 191 -58.57 44.28 86.52
CA SER A 191 -59.48 44.27 87.67
C SER A 191 -60.77 45.06 87.43
N THR A 192 -60.80 45.98 86.45
CA THR A 192 -61.98 46.75 86.04
C THR A 192 -62.94 45.98 85.12
N THR A 193 -62.60 44.76 84.70
CA THR A 193 -63.55 43.78 84.15
C THR A 193 -64.17 42.93 85.27
N LYS A 194 -64.86 43.59 86.21
CA LYS A 194 -65.82 42.94 87.13
C LYS A 194 -67.20 43.52 86.86
N GLY A 195 -67.99 42.71 86.17
CA GLY A 195 -69.23 43.02 85.47
C GLY A 195 -70.27 43.87 86.20
N THR A 196 -70.85 44.76 85.43
CA THR A 196 -72.18 45.34 85.55
C THR A 196 -72.46 46.05 84.20
N GLY A 197 -73.59 45.86 83.52
CA GLY A 197 -74.84 45.32 84.04
C GLY A 197 -75.23 46.05 85.31
#